data_AF-A0A2L0PKS9-F1
#
_entry.id   AF-A0A2L0PKS9-F1
#
_cell.length_a   1.000
_cell.length_b   1.000
_cell.length_c   1.000
_cell.angle_alpha   90.00
_cell.angle_beta   90.00
_cell.angle_gamma   90.00
#
_symmetry.space_group_name_H-M   'P 1'
#
loop_
_entity.id
_entity.type
_entity.pdbx_description
1 polymer ?
#
loop_
_entity_poly.entity_id
_entity_poly.type
_entity_poly.pdbx_seq_one_letter_code
_entity_poly.pdbx_strand_id
1 'polypeptide(L)' 'MGIIMSDVLIQACQEEAAGSVAEILQFFLEECEIDQAPSYAEIEQCRDILKQRGGKFERLSHMCQQWLDEETPA' A
#
# COMPACT_ATOMS: atom_id res chain seq x y z
N MET A 1 19.54 4.26 -0.55
CA MET A 1 19.16 2.87 -0.21
C MET A 1 17.67 2.90 0.12
N GLY A 2 16.82 3.15 -0.88
CA GLY A 2 15.37 3.38 -0.68
C GLY A 2 14.47 2.43 -1.48
N ILE A 3 15.05 1.51 -2.26
CA ILE A 3 14.29 0.63 -3.16
C ILE A 3 13.83 -0.64 -2.42
N ILE A 4 14.55 -1.10 -1.38
CA ILE A 4 14.32 -2.41 -0.77
C ILE A 4 13.04 -2.48 0.09
N MET A 5 12.54 -1.37 0.62
CA MET A 5 11.37 -1.41 1.52
C MET A 5 10.04 -1.45 0.76
N SER A 6 9.92 -0.72 -0.34
CA SER A 6 8.67 -0.64 -1.11
C SER A 6 8.33 -1.94 -1.84
N ASP A 7 9.35 -2.69 -2.27
CA ASP A 7 9.18 -4.04 -2.83
C ASP A 7 8.50 -5.00 -1.84
N VAL A 8 8.76 -4.83 -0.52
CA VAL A 8 8.14 -5.64 0.53
C VAL A 8 6.63 -5.37 0.61
N LEU A 9 6.21 -4.11 0.43
CA LEU A 9 4.80 -3.74 0.45
C LEU A 9 4.04 -4.40 -0.70
N ILE A 10 4.57 -4.30 -1.93
CA ILE A 10 3.96 -4.91 -3.12
C ILE A 10 3.87 -6.43 -2.95
N GLN A 11 4.95 -7.07 -2.50
CA GLN A 11 4.96 -8.50 -2.29
C GLN A 11 3.94 -8.93 -1.21
N ALA A 12 3.85 -8.18 -0.11
CA ALA A 12 2.84 -8.42 0.91
C ALA A 12 1.42 -8.31 0.34
N CYS A 13 1.13 -7.26 -0.44
CA CYS A 13 -0.16 -7.10 -1.12
C CYS A 13 -0.53 -8.31 -2.00
N GLN A 14 0.45 -9.04 -2.56
CA GLN A 14 0.22 -10.22 -3.40
C GLN A 14 0.03 -11.51 -2.59
N GLU A 15 0.95 -11.79 -1.66
CA GLU A 15 1.10 -13.12 -1.07
C GLU A 15 0.49 -13.23 0.34
N GLU A 16 0.54 -12.14 1.11
CA GLU A 16 0.24 -12.19 2.54
C GLU A 16 -1.25 -12.21 2.85
N ALA A 17 -1.58 -12.63 4.07
CA ALA A 17 -2.95 -12.59 4.57
C ALA A 17 -3.40 -11.14 4.84
N ALA A 18 -4.70 -10.87 4.73
CA ALA A 18 -5.25 -9.52 4.90
C ALA A 18 -4.89 -8.85 6.24
N GLY A 19 -4.70 -9.62 7.32
CA GLY A 19 -4.24 -9.08 8.59
C GLY A 19 -2.82 -8.52 8.49
N SER A 20 -1.87 -9.33 7.99
CA SER A 20 -0.48 -8.91 7.78
C SER A 20 -0.39 -7.73 6.81
N VAL A 21 -1.14 -7.77 5.69
CA VAL A 21 -1.18 -6.67 4.73
C VAL A 21 -1.67 -5.38 5.37
N ALA A 22 -2.69 -5.44 6.23
CA ALA A 22 -3.21 -4.26 6.91
C ALA A 22 -2.15 -3.61 7.80
N GLU A 23 -1.42 -4.40 8.60
CA GLU A 23 -0.36 -3.87 9.48
C GLU A 23 0.78 -3.24 8.67
N ILE A 24 1.22 -3.92 7.60
CA ILE A 24 2.28 -3.40 6.72
C ILE A 24 1.83 -2.12 6.03
N LEU A 25 0.62 -2.11 5.46
CA LEU A 25 0.08 -0.93 4.78
C LEU A 25 -0.07 0.25 5.75
N GLN A 26 -0.59 0.01 6.96
CA GLN A 26 -0.72 1.05 7.99
C GLN A 26 0.65 1.66 8.35
N PHE A 27 1.67 0.81 8.52
CA PHE A 27 3.03 1.27 8.81
C PHE A 27 3.58 2.17 7.69
N PHE A 28 3.42 1.78 6.43
CA PHE A 28 3.92 2.57 5.30
C PHE A 28 3.15 3.87 5.07
N LEU A 29 1.84 3.89 5.33
CA LEU A 29 1.01 5.08 5.08
C LEU A 29 1.05 6.10 6.22
N GLU A 30 1.24 5.67 7.47
CA GLU A 30 1.16 6.58 8.64
C GLU A 30 2.47 6.75 9.41
N GLU A 31 3.33 5.73 9.44
CA GLU A 31 4.49 5.70 10.34
C GLU A 31 5.84 5.84 9.61
N CYS A 32 5.87 5.82 8.27
CA CYS A 32 7.11 6.03 7.51
C CYS A 32 7.50 7.51 7.43
N GLU A 33 8.78 7.81 7.70
CA GLU A 33 9.37 9.11 7.38
C GLU A 33 9.32 9.35 5.85
N ILE A 34 9.14 10.61 5.41
CA ILE A 34 8.91 10.99 3.99
C ILE A 34 9.91 10.37 3.01
N ASP A 35 11.18 10.20 3.40
CA ASP A 35 12.22 9.59 2.55
C ASP A 35 12.11 8.06 2.36
N GLN A 36 11.19 7.41 3.10
CA GLN A 36 10.93 5.97 3.03
C GLN A 36 9.45 5.64 2.78
N ALA A 37 8.63 6.66 2.57
CA ALA A 37 7.25 6.48 2.15
C ALA A 37 7.20 5.82 0.76
N PRO A 38 6.19 4.97 0.51
CA PRO A 38 5.99 4.39 -0.80
C PRO A 38 5.62 5.49 -1.80
N SER A 39 6.07 5.33 -3.04
CA SER A 39 5.71 6.25 -4.11
C SER A 39 4.25 6.07 -4.52
N TYR A 40 3.70 7.11 -5.15
CA TYR A 40 2.33 7.09 -5.70
C TYR A 40 2.08 5.87 -6.60
N ALA A 41 3.04 5.52 -7.46
CA ALA A 41 2.93 4.37 -8.36
C ALA A 41 2.88 3.04 -7.61
N GLU A 42 3.59 2.92 -6.49
CA GLU A 42 3.62 1.70 -5.67
C GLU A 42 2.30 1.52 -4.90
N ILE A 43 1.75 2.60 -4.35
CA ILE A 43 0.42 2.56 -3.71
C ILE A 43 -0.68 2.27 -4.75
N GLU A 44 -0.57 2.83 -5.96
CA GLU A 44 -1.48 2.51 -7.06
C GLU A 44 -1.44 1.01 -7.40
N GLN A 45 -0.24 0.44 -7.50
CA GLN A 45 -0.07 -0.98 -7.77
C GLN A 45 -0.62 -1.86 -6.64
N CYS A 46 -0.37 -1.51 -5.37
CA CYS A 46 -0.94 -2.23 -4.22
C CYS A 46 -2.48 -2.18 -4.22
N ARG A 47 -3.07 -0.99 -4.49
CA ARG A 47 -4.53 -0.84 -4.61
C ARG A 47 -5.09 -1.82 -5.62
N ASP A 48 -4.49 -1.90 -6.80
CA ASP A 48 -4.98 -2.74 -7.89
C ASP A 48 -4.86 -4.23 -7.58
N ILE A 49 -3.73 -4.64 -6.98
CA ILE A 49 -3.54 -6.02 -6.49
C ILE A 49 -4.61 -6.37 -5.46
N LEU A 50 -4.82 -5.51 -4.45
CA LEU A 50 -5.78 -5.75 -3.38
C LEU A 50 -7.23 -5.77 -3.89
N LYS A 51 -7.54 -4.91 -4.87
CA LYS A 51 -8.83 -4.89 -5.55
C LYS A 51 -9.07 -6.17 -6.37
N GLN A 52 -8.04 -6.68 -7.05
CA GLN A 52 -8.11 -7.97 -7.75
C GLN A 52 -8.31 -9.15 -6.80
N ARG A 53 -7.68 -9.12 -5.62
CA ARG A 53 -7.84 -10.16 -4.59
C ARG A 53 -9.26 -10.16 -3.99
N GLY A 54 -9.88 -8.98 -3.86
CA GLY A 54 -11.28 -8.81 -3.45
C GLY A 54 -11.61 -9.28 -2.03
N GLY A 55 -12.90 -9.24 -1.68
CA GLY A 55 -13.40 -9.70 -0.38
C GLY A 55 -12.80 -8.92 0.79
N LYS A 56 -12.07 -9.59 1.69
CA LYS A 56 -11.44 -8.94 2.85
C LYS A 56 -10.34 -7.92 2.50
N PHE A 57 -9.81 -7.97 1.27
CA PHE A 57 -8.80 -7.01 0.78
C PHE A 57 -9.42 -5.74 0.19
N GLU A 58 -10.73 -5.73 -0.06
CA GLU A 58 -11.44 -4.60 -0.66
C GLU A 58 -11.38 -3.36 0.25
N ARG A 59 -11.47 -3.54 1.57
CA ARG A 59 -11.24 -2.45 2.53
C ARG A 59 -9.83 -1.87 2.43
N LEU A 60 -8.82 -2.71 2.18
CA LEU A 60 -7.42 -2.27 2.11
C LEU A 60 -7.12 -1.54 0.79
N SER A 61 -7.76 -1.95 -0.31
CA SER A 61 -7.68 -1.20 -1.57
C SER A 61 -8.33 0.18 -1.43
N HIS A 62 -9.43 0.30 -0.67
CA HIS A 62 -10.01 1.61 -0.35
C HIS A 62 -9.06 2.50 0.44
N MET A 63 -8.33 1.96 1.43
CA MET A 63 -7.32 2.74 2.16
C MET A 63 -6.23 3.27 1.23
N CYS A 64 -5.73 2.43 0.30
CA CYS A 64 -4.78 2.87 -0.71
C CYS A 64 -5.36 3.97 -1.59
N GLN A 65 -6.62 3.83 -2.02
CA GLN A 65 -7.28 4.85 -2.85
C GLN A 65 -7.42 6.19 -2.11
N GLN A 66 -7.80 6.18 -0.84
CA GLN A 66 -7.90 7.41 -0.06
C GLN A 66 -6.57 8.14 0.01
N TRP A 67 -5.49 7.42 0.31
CA TRP A 67 -4.16 8.01 0.34
C TRP A 67 -3.74 8.60 -1.02
N LEU A 68 -4.04 7.91 -2.13
CA LEU A 68 -3.78 8.42 -3.48
C LEU A 68 -4.58 9.70 -3.77
N ASP A 69 -5.85 9.76 -3.34
CA ASP A 69 -6.69 10.94 -3.52
C ASP A 69 -6.16 12.13 -2.69
N GLU A 70 -5.59 11.88 -1.51
CA GLU A 70 -4.99 12.89 -0.63
C GLU A 70 -3.64 13.40 -1.15
N GLU A 71 -2.80 12.50 -1.66
CA GLU A 71 -1.47 12.80 -2.20
C GLU A 71 -1.48 13.19 -3.69
N THR A 72 -2.66 13.29 -4.31
CA THR A 72 -2.78 13.68 -5.73
C THR A 72 -2.09 15.04 -5.92
N PRO A 73 -1.00 15.11 -6.71
CA PRO A 73 -0.34 16.37 -6.98
C PRO A 73 -1.27 17.23 -7.84
N ALA A 74 -1.64 18.41 -7.31
CA ALA A 74 -2.48 19.39 -7.99
C ALA A 74 -1.85 19.92 -9.30
#